data_AF-A0A0M3I209-F1
#
_entry.id   AF-A0A0M3I209-F1
#
_cell.length_a   1.000
_cell.length_b   1.000
_cell.length_c   1.000
_cell.angle_alpha   90.00
_cell.angle_beta   90.00
_cell.angle_gamma   90.00
#
_symmetry.space_group_name_H-M   'P 1'
#
loop_
_entity.id
_entity.type
_entity.pdbx_description
1 polymer ?
#
loop_
_entity_poly.entity_id
_entity_poly.type
_entity_poly.pdbx_seq_one_letter_code
_entity_poly.pdbx_strand_id
1 'polypeptide(L)'
;MGADELMSEAWIVRCSRALDTPLCTSDLINDEKYFHLQDEMREHLTGIRAINKQLIIKPLSDAINPILMRRRKMQSADVDSISNTYTSTIPPCPTPCPSA
;
A
#
# COMPACT_ATOMS: atom_id res chain seq x y z
N MET A 1 13.08 3.77 -14.55
CA MET A 1 12.71 4.10 -15.93
C MET A 1 11.88 5.37 -15.96
N GLY A 2 12.42 6.43 -16.54
CA GLY A 2 11.71 7.70 -16.76
C GLY A 2 10.99 7.73 -18.11
N ALA A 3 10.15 8.74 -18.35
CA ALA A 3 9.52 8.93 -19.65
C ALA A 3 10.55 9.11 -20.77
N ASP A 4 11.65 9.84 -20.52
CA ASP A 4 12.71 10.07 -21.51
C ASP A 4 13.43 8.78 -21.92
N GLU A 5 13.64 7.88 -20.96
CA GLU A 5 14.24 6.56 -21.20
C GLU A 5 13.30 5.69 -22.05
N LEU A 6 12.01 5.67 -21.72
CA LEU A 6 11.00 4.98 -22.54
C LEU A 6 10.95 5.53 -23.97
N MET A 7 11.03 6.84 -24.15
CA MET A 7 11.00 7.47 -25.47
C MET A 7 12.26 7.20 -26.30
N SER A 8 13.33 6.68 -25.68
CA SER A 8 14.53 6.24 -26.39
C SER A 8 14.44 4.81 -26.93
N GLU A 9 13.42 4.04 -26.53
CA GLU A 9 13.25 2.64 -26.93
C GLU A 9 13.06 2.49 -28.44
N ALA A 10 13.78 1.54 -29.04
CA ALA A 10 13.83 1.38 -30.49
C ALA A 10 12.45 1.13 -31.13
N TRP A 11 11.56 0.42 -30.43
CA TRP A 11 10.19 0.17 -30.86
C TRP A 11 9.36 1.47 -30.94
N ILE A 12 9.61 2.41 -30.03
CA ILE A 12 8.93 3.70 -29.96
C ILE A 12 9.55 4.67 -30.98
N VAL A 13 10.88 4.80 -30.98
CA VAL A 13 11.62 5.72 -31.88
C VAL A 13 11.45 5.35 -33.36
N ARG A 14 11.41 4.04 -33.66
CA ARG A 14 11.33 3.52 -35.03
C ARG A 14 9.98 2.88 -35.31
N CYS A 15 8.90 3.40 -34.71
CA CYS A 15 7.55 2.84 -34.89
C CYS A 15 7.13 2.77 -36.36
N SER A 16 7.61 3.66 -37.22
CA SER A 16 7.39 3.62 -38.67
C SER A 16 8.01 2.41 -39.38
N ARG A 17 8.93 1.70 -38.71
CA ARG A 17 9.55 0.45 -39.17
C ARG A 17 9.02 -0.77 -38.42
N ALA A 18 7.99 -0.61 -37.59
CA ALA A 18 7.35 -1.74 -36.93
C ALA A 18 6.76 -2.70 -37.97
N LEU A 19 6.74 -3.99 -37.63
CA LEU A 19 6.14 -5.01 -38.48
C LEU A 19 4.63 -4.81 -38.52
N ASP A 20 4.04 -4.93 -39.71
CA ASP A 20 2.59 -4.87 -39.91
C ASP A 20 1.92 -6.22 -39.60
N THR A 21 2.29 -6.80 -38.45
CA THR A 21 1.73 -8.08 -38.01
C THR A 21 0.31 -7.84 -37.48
N PRO A 22 -0.71 -8.53 -38.03
CA PRO A 22 -2.08 -8.36 -37.55
C PRO A 22 -2.20 -8.84 -36.09
N LEU A 23 -2.92 -8.08 -35.28
CA LEU A 23 -3.19 -8.38 -33.88
C LEU A 23 -4.64 -8.79 -33.69
N CYS A 24 -4.90 -9.69 -32.73
CA CYS A 24 -6.23 -10.17 -32.39
C CYS A 24 -7.00 -9.24 -31.43
N THR A 25 -6.52 -8.00 -31.22
CA THR A 25 -7.08 -7.09 -30.21
C THR A 25 -8.54 -6.74 -30.48
N SER A 26 -8.93 -6.56 -31.75
CA SER A 26 -10.32 -6.30 -32.14
C SER A 26 -11.25 -7.46 -31.86
N ASP A 27 -10.74 -8.68 -31.99
CA ASP A 27 -11.56 -9.90 -31.89
C ASP A 27 -11.69 -10.35 -30.43
N LEU A 28 -10.70 -9.99 -29.60
CA LEU A 28 -10.64 -10.38 -28.20
C LEU A 28 -11.39 -9.41 -27.27
N ILE A 29 -11.36 -8.12 -27.61
CA ILE A 29 -11.92 -7.05 -26.78
C ILE A 29 -13.35 -6.74 -27.26
N ASN A 30 -14.34 -7.13 -26.46
CA ASN A 30 -15.71 -6.65 -26.58
C ASN A 30 -15.97 -5.56 -25.52
N ASP A 31 -17.08 -4.82 -25.68
CA ASP A 31 -17.42 -3.70 -24.80
C ASP A 31 -17.45 -4.11 -23.32
N GLU A 32 -18.03 -5.27 -23.00
CA GLU A 32 -18.14 -5.76 -21.62
C GLU A 32 -16.77 -6.00 -20.97
N LYS A 33 -15.87 -6.73 -21.65
CA LYS A 33 -14.51 -6.97 -21.18
C LYS A 33 -13.70 -5.69 -21.08
N TYR A 34 -13.92 -4.75 -22.00
CA TYR A 34 -13.27 -3.46 -21.99
C TYR A 34 -13.66 -2.65 -20.74
N PHE A 35 -14.96 -2.60 -20.41
CA PHE A 35 -15.42 -1.92 -19.19
C PHE A 35 -14.87 -2.57 -17.92
N HIS A 36 -14.83 -3.90 -17.85
CA HIS A 36 -14.24 -4.61 -16.71
C HIS A 36 -12.75 -4.28 -16.55
N LEU A 37 -11.98 -4.34 -17.65
CA LEU A 37 -10.56 -4.01 -17.65
C LEU A 37 -10.32 -2.56 -17.20
N GLN A 38 -11.15 -1.62 -17.66
CA GLN A 38 -11.06 -0.22 -17.23
C GLN A 38 -11.29 -0.03 -15.73
N ASP A 39 -12.21 -0.80 -15.14
CA ASP A 39 -12.52 -0.70 -13.72
C ASP A 39 -11.38 -1.27 -12.86
N GLU A 40 -10.85 -2.44 -13.22
CA GLU A 40 -9.67 -3.02 -12.55
C GLU A 40 -8.45 -2.10 -12.65
N MET A 41 -8.19 -1.55 -13.83
CA MET A 41 -7.10 -0.58 -14.01
C MET A 41 -7.28 0.66 -13.13
N ARG A 42 -8.50 1.17 -13.00
CA ARG A 42 -8.83 2.31 -12.13
C ARG A 42 -8.56 1.99 -10.67
N GLU A 43 -8.95 0.80 -10.21
CA GLU A 43 -8.70 0.35 -8.84
C GLU A 43 -7.19 0.33 -8.56
N HIS A 44 -6.41 -0.32 -9.42
CA HIS A 44 -4.95 -0.40 -9.27
C HIS A 44 -4.27 0.97 -9.29
N LEU A 45 -4.64 1.84 -10.24
CA LEU A 45 -4.09 3.18 -10.33
C LEU A 45 -4.44 4.04 -9.11
N THR A 46 -5.61 3.83 -8.51
CA THR A 46 -6.01 4.50 -7.27
C THR A 46 -5.12 4.09 -6.10
N GLY A 47 -4.74 2.80 -6.03
CA GLY A 47 -3.82 2.30 -5.01
C GLY A 47 -2.37 2.79 -5.18
N ILE A 48 -1.88 2.91 -6.42
CA ILE A 48 -0.52 3.40 -6.71
C ILE A 48 -0.41 4.90 -6.50
N ARG A 49 -1.46 5.65 -6.85
CA ARG A 49 -1.48 7.10 -6.68
C ARG A 49 -1.40 7.43 -5.20
N ALA A 50 -0.31 8.08 -4.78
CA ALA A 50 -0.28 8.76 -3.49
C ALA A 50 -1.43 9.77 -3.47
N ILE A 51 -2.50 9.44 -2.74
CA ILE A 51 -3.63 10.33 -2.57
C ILE A 51 -3.11 11.49 -1.74
N ASN A 52 -2.79 12.62 -2.38
CA ASN A 52 -2.41 13.90 -1.78
C ASN A 52 -3.56 14.54 -0.97
N LYS A 53 -4.43 13.74 -0.36
CA LYS A 53 -5.36 14.23 0.66
C LYS A 53 -4.61 14.17 1.97
N GLN A 54 -4.42 15.34 2.59
CA GLN A 54 -3.68 15.59 3.82
C GLN A 54 -4.22 14.82 5.05
N LEU A 55 -4.24 13.50 5.01
CA LEU A 55 -4.57 12.66 6.16
C LEU A 55 -3.27 12.25 6.84
N ILE A 56 -2.65 13.24 7.48
CA ILE A 56 -1.53 13.00 8.38
C ILE A 56 -2.11 12.36 9.63
N ILE A 57 -1.78 11.09 9.86
CA ILE A 57 -2.16 10.40 11.09
C ILE A 57 -1.47 11.11 12.25
N LYS A 58 -2.26 11.67 13.16
CA LYS A 58 -1.74 12.33 14.37
C LYS A 58 -0.97 11.32 15.23
N PRO A 59 0.05 11.75 16.00
CA PRO A 59 0.63 10.94 17.06
C PRO A 59 -0.45 10.37 17.98
N LEU A 60 -0.24 9.16 18.50
CA LEU A 60 -1.26 8.46 19.29
C LEU A 60 -1.68 9.25 20.54
N SER A 61 -0.78 10.04 21.13
CA SER A 61 -1.07 10.95 22.23
C SER A 61 -2.21 11.92 21.89
N ASP A 62 -2.14 12.49 20.69
CA ASP A 62 -2.97 13.61 20.22
C ASP A 62 -4.19 13.12 19.44
N ALA A 63 -4.20 11.84 19.06
CA ALA A 63 -5.31 11.20 18.39
C ALA A 63 -6.49 11.00 19.35
N ILE A 64 -7.67 11.45 18.93
CA ILE A 64 -8.93 11.28 19.65
C ILE A 64 -9.91 10.57 18.74
N ASN A 65 -10.34 9.38 19.15
CA ASN A 65 -11.48 8.70 18.56
C ASN A 65 -12.22 7.89 19.64
N PRO A 66 -13.48 7.49 19.42
CA PRO A 66 -14.30 6.82 20.42
C PRO A 66 -13.68 5.53 20.99
N ILE A 67 -12.95 4.78 20.16
CA ILE A 67 -12.29 3.53 20.57
C ILE A 67 -11.13 3.83 21.52
N LEU A 68 -10.26 4.80 21.16
CA LEU A 68 -9.14 5.21 22.01
C LEU A 68 -9.62 5.76 23.36
N MET A 69 -10.68 6.56 23.36
CA MET A 69 -11.26 7.11 24.60
C MET A 69 -11.79 6.01 25.53
N ARG A 70 -12.48 5.00 24.98
CA ARG A 70 -12.96 3.87 25.76
C ARG A 70 -11.80 3.09 26.40
N ARG A 71 -10.75 2.77 25.63
CA ARG A 71 -9.58 2.03 26.14
C ARG A 71 -8.80 2.80 27.20
N ARG A 72 -8.61 4.11 27.02
CA ARG A 72 -7.96 4.97 28.03
C ARG A 72 -8.75 5.01 29.33
N LYS A 73 -10.09 5.07 29.26
CA LYS A 73 -10.96 5.01 30.44
C LYS A 73 -10.88 3.68 31.17
N MET A 74 -10.77 2.57 30.45
CA MET A 74 -10.60 1.24 31.08
C MET A 74 -9.24 1.11 31.76
N GLN A 75 -8.17 1.61 31.15
CA GLN A 75 -6.85 1.64 31.79
C GLN A 75 -6.84 2.52 33.04
N SER A 76 -7.48 3.69 33.01
CA SER A 76 -7.57 4.54 34.21
C SER A 76 -8.43 3.94 35.32
N ALA A 77 -9.45 3.14 34.96
CA ALA A 77 -10.29 2.44 35.93
C ALA A 77 -9.58 1.24 36.59
N ASP A 78 -8.62 0.61 35.90
CA ASP A 78 -7.80 -0.48 36.46
C ASP A 78 -6.70 0.03 37.43
N VAL A 79 -6.32 1.31 37.36
CA VAL A 79 -5.28 1.88 38.25
C VAL A 79 -5.79 2.03 39.69
N ASP A 80 -7.10 2.21 39.90
CA ASP A 80 -7.68 2.29 41.24
C ASP A 80 -7.97 0.92 41.87
N SER A 81 -7.53 -0.20 41.27
CA SER A 81 -7.89 -1.53 41.78
C SER A 81 -6.82 -2.63 41.73
N ILE A 82 -5.63 -2.42 41.15
CA ILE A 82 -4.63 -3.50 41.13
C ILE A 82 -3.20 -2.99 41.39
N SER A 83 -2.77 -3.15 42.65
CA SER A 83 -1.36 -3.28 43.04
C SER A 83 -0.79 -4.62 42.55
N ASN A 84 -0.69 -4.85 41.24
CA ASN A 84 0.08 -5.98 40.72
C ASN A 84 1.19 -5.44 39.83
N THR A 85 2.40 -5.54 40.37
CA THR A 85 3.67 -5.40 39.68
C THR A 85 3.73 -6.42 38.55
N TYR A 86 3.40 -6.04 37.33
CA TYR A 86 3.75 -6.83 36.15
C TYR A 86 5.14 -6.40 35.69
N THR A 87 6.16 -7.12 36.16
CA THR A 87 7.51 -7.04 35.62
C THR A 87 7.45 -7.49 34.16
N SER A 88 7.57 -6.53 33.24
CA SER A 88 7.76 -6.81 31.82
C SER A 88 9.18 -7.34 31.62
N THR A 89 9.38 -8.63 31.86
CA THR A 89 10.60 -9.33 31.45
C THR A 89 10.51 -9.53 29.95
N ILE A 90 11.09 -8.59 29.20
CA ILE A 90 11.41 -8.78 27.78
C ILE A 90 12.36 -10.00 27.71
N PRO A 91 12.01 -11.10 27.02
CA PRO A 91 12.96 -12.18 26.84
C PRO A 91 14.15 -11.67 26.02
N PRO A 92 15.40 -12.00 26.42
CA PRO A 92 16.58 -11.55 25.69
C PRO A 92 16.54 -12.05 24.25
N CYS A 93 16.91 -11.15 23.33
CA CYS A 93 17.00 -11.39 21.90
C CYS A 93 17.90 -12.62 21.63
N PRO A 94 17.50 -13.58 20.77
CA PRO A 94 18.37 -14.70 20.44
C PRO A 94 19.63 -14.18 19.73
N THR A 95 20.80 -14.53 20.26
CA THR A 95 22.11 -14.25 19.70
C THR A 95 22.21 -14.74 18.24
N PRO A 96 22.88 -14.01 17.33
CA PRO A 96 23.09 -14.48 15.98
C PRO A 96 24.00 -15.71 15.98
N CYS A 97 23.59 -16.78 15.29
CA CYS A 97 24.43 -17.95 15.06
C CYS A 97 25.73 -17.56 14.34
N PRO A 98 26.89 -18.12 14.72
CA PRO A 98 28.13 -17.89 14.01
C PRO A 98 28.04 -18.48 12.61
N SER A 99 28.42 -17.68 11.61
CA SER A 99 28.59 -18.11 10.22
C SER A 99 29.70 -19.17 10.16
N ALA A 100 29.35 -20.35 9.66
CA ALA A 100 30.29 -21.36 9.21
C ALA A 100 30.55 -21.18 7.72
#